data_AF-A0A846CWS2-F1
#
_entry.id   AF-A0A846CWS2-F1
#
_cell.length_a   1.000
_cell.length_b   1.000
_cell.length_c   1.000
_cell.angle_alpha   90.00
_cell.angle_beta   90.00
_cell.angle_gamma   90.00
#
_symmetry.space_group_name_H-M   'P 1'
#
loop_
_entity.id
_entity.type
_entity.pdbx_description
1 polymer ?
#
loop_
_entity_poly.entity_id
_entity_poly.type
_entity_poly.pdbx_seq_one_letter_code
_entity_poly.pdbx_strand_id
1 'polypeptide(L)'
;SQVGIASFGKHFPAQTSQAELTQVIQKLNQDPQVDGILVQLPLPEHLDSTSLLYQTDPSKDVDGLHPMNLGQLLRGEKGLRSCTPAGVMRLLQEYNIELQGKKAVVLGRSILVGKPMALMLLEANSTVTIAHSRSQNLEVITRNADILVAAVGKPNMITAEMVKPGATVIDVGINRVIDEAGNSRLVGDVQFDSVAEVAGYITPVPGGVGPMTVAMLLQNTVERWSSLIG
;
A
#
# COMPACT_ATOMS: atom_id res chain seq x y z
N SER A 1 -2.44 -15.69 -18.36
CA SER A 1 -1.86 -14.59 -17.55
C SER A 1 -0.41 -14.41 -17.96
N GLN A 2 0.16 -13.21 -17.80
CA GLN A 2 1.55 -12.94 -18.23
C GLN A 2 2.61 -13.68 -17.39
N VAL A 3 2.24 -14.16 -16.20
CA VAL A 3 3.14 -14.85 -15.24
C VAL A 3 2.71 -16.29 -14.92
N GLY A 4 1.82 -16.89 -15.72
CA GLY A 4 1.39 -18.29 -15.54
C GLY A 4 0.38 -18.56 -14.41
N ILE A 5 0.00 -17.56 -13.61
CA ILE A 5 -1.00 -17.69 -12.54
C ILE A 5 -2.43 -17.76 -13.11
N ALA A 6 -3.22 -18.74 -12.71
CA ALA A 6 -4.65 -18.80 -13.02
C ALA A 6 -5.42 -17.74 -12.22
N SER A 7 -6.33 -17.01 -12.88
CA SER A 7 -7.19 -16.01 -12.23
C SER A 7 -8.65 -16.38 -12.40
N PHE A 8 -9.38 -16.46 -11.28
CA PHE A 8 -10.79 -16.84 -11.20
C PHE A 8 -11.70 -15.63 -10.95
N GLY A 9 -11.33 -14.47 -11.49
CA GLY A 9 -11.99 -13.18 -11.20
C GLY A 9 -13.51 -13.22 -11.42
N LYS A 10 -14.26 -12.77 -10.42
CA LYS A 10 -15.72 -12.62 -10.49
C LYS A 10 -16.09 -11.15 -10.30
N HIS A 11 -16.71 -10.56 -11.31
CA HIS A 11 -17.30 -9.23 -11.19
C HIS A 11 -18.70 -9.34 -10.59
N PHE A 12 -18.96 -8.51 -9.59
CA PHE A 12 -20.25 -8.46 -8.91
C PHE A 12 -20.95 -7.14 -9.23
N PRO A 13 -22.29 -7.17 -9.42
CA PRO A 13 -23.08 -5.94 -9.48
C PRO A 13 -22.95 -5.13 -8.18
N ALA A 14 -23.07 -3.79 -8.28
CA ALA A 14 -22.97 -2.91 -7.12
C ALA A 14 -24.00 -3.25 -6.02
N GLN A 15 -25.17 -3.76 -6.39
CA GLN A 15 -26.25 -4.17 -5.51
C GLN A 15 -26.06 -5.53 -4.84
N THR A 16 -24.95 -6.23 -5.11
CA THR A 16 -24.66 -7.52 -4.45
C THR A 16 -24.70 -7.37 -2.93
N SER A 17 -25.26 -8.39 -2.26
CA SER A 17 -25.43 -8.38 -0.81
C SER A 17 -24.17 -8.82 -0.07
N GLN A 18 -24.04 -8.40 1.20
CA GLN A 18 -22.97 -8.85 2.10
C GLN A 18 -22.93 -10.38 2.21
N ALA A 19 -24.09 -11.02 2.31
CA ALA A 19 -24.23 -12.47 2.46
C ALA A 19 -23.73 -13.23 1.22
N GLU A 20 -24.00 -12.71 0.03
CA GLU A 20 -23.52 -13.31 -1.22
C GLU A 20 -21.98 -13.24 -1.32
N LEU A 21 -21.37 -12.09 -1.02
CA LEU A 21 -19.91 -11.96 -1.02
C LEU A 21 -19.25 -12.86 0.04
N THR A 22 -19.86 -12.92 1.22
CA THR A 22 -19.45 -13.81 2.32
C THR A 22 -19.41 -15.27 1.85
N GLN A 23 -20.48 -15.77 1.20
CA GLN A 23 -20.52 -17.15 0.69
C GLN A 23 -19.45 -17.40 -0.38
N VAL A 24 -19.17 -16.42 -1.23
CA VAL A 24 -18.11 -16.55 -2.24
C VAL A 24 -16.74 -16.65 -1.58
N ILE A 25 -16.42 -15.79 -0.61
CA ILE A 25 -15.15 -15.85 0.13
C ILE A 25 -15.00 -17.20 0.82
N GLN A 26 -16.06 -17.70 1.48
CA GLN A 26 -16.05 -19.02 2.11
C GLN A 26 -15.77 -20.15 1.11
N LYS A 27 -16.39 -20.10 -0.07
CA LYS A 27 -16.13 -21.09 -1.14
C LYS A 27 -14.67 -21.03 -1.60
N LEU A 28 -14.12 -19.84 -1.80
CA LEU A 28 -12.73 -19.64 -2.23
C LEU A 28 -11.73 -20.08 -1.15
N ASN A 29 -12.04 -19.84 0.14
CA ASN A 29 -11.22 -20.32 1.25
C ASN A 29 -11.10 -21.84 1.24
N GLN A 30 -12.20 -22.55 0.94
CA GLN A 30 -12.25 -24.01 0.94
C GLN A 30 -11.72 -24.66 -0.35
N ASP A 31 -11.57 -23.90 -1.43
CA ASP A 31 -11.11 -24.44 -2.71
C ASP A 31 -9.58 -24.67 -2.71
N PRO A 32 -9.09 -25.92 -2.83
CA PRO A 32 -7.65 -26.20 -2.85
C PRO A 32 -6.95 -25.70 -4.12
N GLN A 33 -7.68 -25.29 -5.16
CA GLN A 33 -7.11 -24.68 -6.37
C GLN A 33 -6.92 -23.16 -6.25
N VAL A 34 -7.32 -22.57 -5.13
CA VAL A 34 -7.20 -21.14 -4.87
C VAL A 34 -6.11 -20.90 -3.84
N ASP A 35 -5.01 -20.32 -4.28
CA ASP A 35 -3.88 -19.95 -3.42
C ASP A 35 -4.02 -18.53 -2.84
N GLY A 36 -4.79 -17.66 -3.51
CA GLY A 36 -4.90 -16.25 -3.14
C GLY A 36 -6.27 -15.66 -3.41
N ILE A 37 -6.69 -14.77 -2.51
CA ILE A 37 -7.94 -14.02 -2.55
C ILE A 37 -7.61 -12.54 -2.36
N LEU A 38 -8.14 -11.70 -3.25
CA LEU A 38 -8.11 -10.25 -3.17
C LEU A 38 -9.54 -9.73 -3.12
N VAL A 39 -9.86 -8.91 -2.11
CA VAL A 39 -11.08 -8.11 -2.06
C VAL A 39 -10.76 -6.70 -2.53
N GLN A 40 -11.18 -6.34 -3.75
CA GLN A 40 -10.90 -5.01 -4.30
C GLN A 40 -11.63 -3.92 -3.51
N LEU A 41 -10.87 -2.96 -2.98
CA LEU A 41 -11.39 -1.80 -2.26
C LEU A 41 -11.32 -0.52 -3.13
N PRO A 42 -12.15 0.51 -2.83
CA PRO A 42 -13.26 0.50 -1.86
C PRO A 42 -14.47 -0.30 -2.36
N LEU A 43 -15.28 -0.79 -1.42
CA LEU A 43 -16.57 -1.39 -1.72
C LEU A 43 -17.70 -0.34 -1.70
N PRO A 44 -18.85 -0.62 -2.34
CA PRO A 44 -20.10 0.12 -2.11
C PRO A 44 -20.42 0.34 -0.63
N GLU A 45 -21.03 1.49 -0.30
CA GLU A 45 -21.22 1.94 1.10
C GLU A 45 -22.05 0.99 1.96
N HIS A 46 -22.97 0.20 1.38
CA HIS A 46 -23.80 -0.75 2.12
C HIS A 46 -23.06 -2.05 2.48
N LEU A 47 -21.81 -2.23 2.03
CA LEU A 47 -21.00 -3.40 2.30
C LEU A 47 -19.96 -3.14 3.38
N ASP A 48 -19.85 -4.07 4.33
CA ASP A 48 -18.83 -4.03 5.37
C ASP A 48 -17.56 -4.72 4.85
N SER A 49 -16.64 -3.91 4.36
CA SER A 49 -15.30 -4.34 3.92
C SER A 49 -14.50 -5.01 5.03
N THR A 50 -14.62 -4.55 6.28
CA THR A 50 -13.86 -5.11 7.41
C THR A 50 -14.31 -6.54 7.68
N SER A 51 -15.62 -6.77 7.71
CA SER A 51 -16.20 -8.11 7.87
C SER A 51 -15.77 -9.07 6.75
N LEU A 52 -15.70 -8.60 5.49
CA LEU A 52 -15.25 -9.45 4.37
C LEU A 52 -13.76 -9.79 4.46
N LEU A 53 -12.92 -8.81 4.81
CA LEU A 53 -11.50 -9.06 5.02
C LEU A 53 -11.27 -10.08 6.13
N TYR A 54 -12.04 -10.03 7.23
CA TYR A 54 -11.90 -10.94 8.37
C TYR A 54 -12.37 -12.37 8.05
N GLN A 55 -13.21 -12.53 7.03
CA GLN A 55 -13.65 -13.84 6.57
C GLN A 55 -12.67 -14.47 5.58
N THR A 56 -11.72 -13.72 5.04
CA THR A 56 -10.69 -14.26 4.15
C THR A 56 -9.71 -15.09 4.99
N ASP A 57 -9.41 -16.31 4.56
CA ASP A 57 -8.39 -17.12 5.22
C ASP A 57 -7.07 -16.32 5.24
N PRO A 58 -6.44 -16.10 6.42
CA PRO A 58 -5.22 -15.30 6.50
C PRO A 58 -4.10 -15.80 5.60
N SER A 59 -4.02 -17.11 5.38
CA SER A 59 -3.04 -17.71 4.50
C SER A 59 -3.34 -17.41 3.03
N LYS A 60 -4.59 -17.16 2.64
CA LYS A 60 -4.96 -16.81 1.26
C LYS A 60 -5.13 -15.30 1.03
N ASP A 61 -4.97 -14.48 2.06
CA ASP A 61 -5.05 -13.03 1.96
C ASP A 61 -3.78 -12.45 1.31
N VAL A 62 -3.71 -12.56 -0.02
CA VAL A 62 -2.57 -12.11 -0.82
C VAL A 62 -2.45 -10.59 -0.90
N ASP A 63 -3.42 -9.85 -0.36
CA ASP A 63 -3.32 -8.40 -0.18
C ASP A 63 -2.80 -7.99 1.21
N GLY A 64 -2.62 -8.96 2.12
CA GLY A 64 -2.02 -8.75 3.44
C GLY A 64 -2.81 -7.81 4.36
N LEU A 65 -4.14 -7.75 4.20
CA LEU A 65 -5.03 -6.84 4.93
C LEU A 65 -5.75 -7.50 6.12
N HIS A 66 -5.70 -8.83 6.22
CA HIS A 66 -6.26 -9.59 7.32
C HIS A 66 -5.53 -9.22 8.63
N PRO A 67 -6.25 -9.01 9.76
CA PRO A 67 -5.62 -8.63 11.04
C PRO A 67 -4.50 -9.55 11.51
N MET A 68 -4.61 -10.85 11.22
CA MET A 68 -3.56 -11.83 11.52
C MET A 68 -2.25 -11.54 10.77
N ASN A 69 -2.31 -11.18 9.48
CA ASN A 69 -1.12 -10.83 8.68
C ASN A 69 -0.49 -9.52 9.18
N LEU A 70 -1.30 -8.53 9.54
CA LEU A 70 -0.82 -7.31 10.18
C LEU A 70 -0.22 -7.59 11.57
N GLY A 71 -0.81 -8.51 12.33
CA GLY A 71 -0.31 -8.97 13.62
C GLY A 71 1.05 -9.69 13.51
N GLN A 72 1.22 -10.52 12.48
CA GLN A 72 2.51 -11.14 12.17
C GLN A 72 3.56 -10.08 11.83
N LEU A 73 3.22 -9.07 11.01
CA LEU A 73 4.11 -7.94 10.73
C LEU A 73 4.51 -7.21 12.00
N LEU A 74 3.55 -6.90 12.88
CA LEU A 74 3.82 -6.24 14.15
C LEU A 74 4.76 -7.04 15.04
N ARG A 75 4.68 -8.38 15.00
CA ARG A 75 5.53 -9.29 15.79
C ARG A 75 6.88 -9.59 15.14
N GLY A 76 7.15 -9.08 13.93
CA GLY A 76 8.34 -9.45 13.15
C GLY A 76 8.31 -10.91 12.68
N GLU A 77 7.11 -11.50 12.57
CA GLU A 77 6.91 -12.86 12.10
C GLU A 77 6.75 -12.89 10.58
N LYS A 78 7.10 -14.04 9.99
CA LYS A 78 6.82 -14.33 8.58
C LYS A 78 5.32 -14.34 8.33
N GLY A 79 4.92 -13.79 7.20
CA GLY A 79 3.52 -13.67 6.81
C GLY A 79 3.37 -12.83 5.56
N LEU A 80 2.20 -12.92 4.92
CA LEU A 80 1.89 -12.09 3.76
C LEU A 80 1.88 -10.62 4.17
N ARG A 81 2.39 -9.76 3.29
CA ARG A 81 2.58 -8.32 3.56
C ARG A 81 1.64 -7.51 2.68
N SER A 82 1.17 -6.38 3.20
CA SER A 82 0.31 -5.48 2.40
C SER A 82 1.03 -5.03 1.14
N CYS A 83 0.39 -5.21 -0.02
CA CYS A 83 1.03 -5.08 -1.34
C CYS A 83 1.66 -3.71 -1.57
N THR A 84 0.96 -2.64 -1.20
CA THR A 84 1.44 -1.27 -1.44
C THR A 84 2.69 -0.94 -0.60
N PRO A 85 2.68 -1.10 0.75
CA PRO A 85 3.90 -1.00 1.55
C PRO A 85 5.03 -1.92 1.10
N ALA A 86 4.74 -3.19 0.78
CA ALA A 86 5.74 -4.12 0.28
C ALA A 86 6.36 -3.63 -1.04
N GLY A 87 5.55 -3.03 -1.92
CA GLY A 87 6.00 -2.46 -3.17
C GLY A 87 6.92 -1.26 -2.97
N VAL A 88 6.63 -0.43 -1.97
CA VAL A 88 7.53 0.66 -1.54
C VAL A 88 8.85 0.09 -1.02
N MET A 89 8.82 -0.91 -0.14
CA MET A 89 10.05 -1.55 0.36
C MET A 89 10.89 -2.13 -0.78
N ARG A 90 10.24 -2.74 -1.78
CA ARG A 90 10.93 -3.26 -2.96
C ARG A 90 11.56 -2.16 -3.82
N LEU A 91 10.89 -1.02 -4.02
CA LEU A 91 11.46 0.13 -4.71
C LEU A 91 12.69 0.67 -3.96
N LEU A 92 12.58 0.85 -2.64
CA LEU A 92 13.69 1.33 -1.81
C LEU A 92 14.90 0.39 -1.92
N GLN A 93 14.65 -0.93 -1.91
CA GLN A 93 15.69 -1.94 -2.09
C GLN A 93 16.32 -1.89 -3.47
N GLU A 94 15.51 -1.84 -4.54
CA GLU A 94 16.00 -1.84 -5.94
C GLU A 94 16.92 -0.64 -6.22
N TYR A 95 16.59 0.52 -5.65
CA TYR A 95 17.38 1.74 -5.78
C TYR A 95 18.49 1.86 -4.72
N ASN A 96 18.74 0.81 -3.93
CA ASN A 96 19.76 0.77 -2.88
C ASN A 96 19.67 1.93 -1.88
N ILE A 97 18.45 2.33 -1.51
CA ILE A 97 18.21 3.37 -0.51
C ILE A 97 18.52 2.81 0.88
N GLU A 98 19.52 3.38 1.56
CA GLU A 98 19.88 2.99 2.92
C GLU A 98 18.76 3.35 3.90
N LEU A 99 18.18 2.36 4.59
CA LEU A 99 17.10 2.54 5.56
C LEU A 99 17.58 2.55 7.02
N GLN A 100 18.66 1.82 7.31
CA GLN A 100 19.17 1.64 8.66
C GLN A 100 19.61 2.97 9.27
N GLY A 101 19.07 3.30 10.45
CA GLY A 101 19.38 4.52 11.17
C GLY A 101 18.79 5.81 10.57
N LYS A 102 18.13 5.75 9.40
CA LYS A 102 17.47 6.92 8.80
C LYS A 102 16.19 7.28 9.55
N LYS A 103 15.85 8.57 9.51
CA LYS A 103 14.55 9.09 9.98
C LYS A 103 13.53 8.94 8.87
N ALA A 104 12.58 8.02 9.04
CA ALA A 104 11.46 7.87 8.13
C ALA A 104 10.20 8.54 8.69
N VAL A 105 9.50 9.32 7.86
CA VAL A 105 8.19 9.87 8.18
C VAL A 105 7.16 9.22 7.27
N VAL A 106 6.17 8.57 7.86
CA VAL A 106 5.00 8.07 7.15
C VAL A 106 3.85 9.02 7.42
N LEU A 107 3.43 9.75 6.38
CA LEU A 107 2.31 10.67 6.46
C LEU A 107 1.04 9.95 6.00
N GLY A 108 0.24 9.52 6.96
CA GLY A 108 -0.89 8.64 6.74
C GLY A 108 -0.87 7.47 7.72
N ARG A 109 -2.05 7.04 8.19
CA ARG A 109 -2.19 5.97 9.20
C ARG A 109 -3.31 4.98 8.89
N SER A 110 -3.64 4.84 7.60
CA SER A 110 -4.59 3.81 7.16
C SER A 110 -4.05 2.42 7.47
N ILE A 111 -4.95 1.46 7.64
CA ILE A 111 -4.58 0.04 7.79
C ILE A 111 -4.04 -0.55 6.47
N LEU A 112 -4.42 0.05 5.34
CA LEU A 112 -4.02 -0.40 4.00
C LEU A 112 -2.59 -0.01 3.64
N VAL A 113 -2.11 1.13 4.16
CA VAL A 113 -0.80 1.67 3.75
C VAL A 113 -0.03 2.20 4.97
N GLY A 114 -0.53 3.24 5.63
CA GLY A 114 0.28 4.02 6.57
C GLY A 114 0.85 3.21 7.74
N LYS A 115 0.00 2.43 8.43
CA LYS A 115 0.44 1.57 9.54
C LYS A 115 1.39 0.46 9.11
N PRO A 116 1.07 -0.39 8.11
CA PRO A 116 2.00 -1.43 7.67
C PRO A 116 3.31 -0.85 7.11
N MET A 117 3.27 0.28 6.40
CA MET A 117 4.48 0.96 5.92
C MET A 117 5.41 1.37 7.08
N ALA A 118 4.85 1.97 8.12
CA ALA A 118 5.62 2.37 9.28
C ALA A 118 6.27 1.16 9.99
N LEU A 119 5.55 0.04 10.11
CA LEU A 119 6.07 -1.18 10.69
C LEU A 119 7.18 -1.82 9.84
N MET A 120 7.06 -1.82 8.51
CA MET A 120 8.09 -2.37 7.62
C MET A 120 9.37 -1.51 7.61
N LEU A 121 9.24 -0.18 7.67
CA LEU A 121 10.39 0.71 7.83
C LEU A 121 11.08 0.51 9.18
N LEU A 122 10.30 0.27 10.24
CA LEU A 122 10.83 -0.05 11.56
C LEU A 122 11.56 -1.41 11.55
N GLU A 123 11.00 -2.45 10.91
CA GLU A 123 11.63 -3.76 10.70
C GLU A 123 12.95 -3.63 9.93
N ALA A 124 13.04 -2.65 9.02
CA ALA A 124 14.26 -2.29 8.28
C ALA A 124 15.21 -1.34 9.05
N ASN A 125 15.03 -1.20 10.38
CA ASN A 125 15.87 -0.41 11.28
C ASN A 125 15.85 1.12 11.05
N SER A 126 14.81 1.68 10.43
CA SER A 126 14.59 3.13 10.42
C SER A 126 14.01 3.62 11.75
N THR A 127 14.31 4.85 12.13
CA THR A 127 13.56 5.57 13.18
C THR A 127 12.31 6.17 12.56
N VAL A 128 11.13 5.68 12.94
CA VAL A 128 9.87 6.01 12.24
C VAL A 128 9.01 6.99 13.03
N THR A 129 8.56 8.06 12.37
CA THR A 129 7.49 8.94 12.85
C THR A 129 6.23 8.75 12.00
N ILE A 130 5.09 8.47 12.63
CA ILE A 130 3.79 8.43 11.95
C ILE A 130 3.08 9.77 12.14
N ALA A 131 2.83 10.48 11.05
CA ALA A 131 2.10 11.74 11.03
C ALA A 131 0.72 11.57 10.40
N HIS A 132 -0.22 12.46 10.75
CA HIS A 132 -1.62 12.37 10.33
C HIS A 132 -2.34 13.71 10.41
N SER A 133 -3.62 13.76 10.06
CA SER A 133 -4.44 14.99 10.03
C SER A 133 -4.51 15.78 11.34
N ARG A 134 -4.22 15.15 12.49
CA ARG A 134 -4.17 15.79 13.81
C ARG A 134 -2.75 16.12 14.31
N SER A 135 -1.72 15.89 13.49
CA SER A 135 -0.34 16.20 13.84
C SER A 135 -0.13 17.72 13.74
N GLN A 136 0.46 18.31 14.78
CA GLN A 136 0.85 19.72 14.79
C GLN A 136 2.20 19.89 14.10
N ASN A 137 2.44 21.07 13.52
CA ASN A 137 3.71 21.43 12.87
C ASN A 137 4.15 20.42 11.81
N LEU A 138 3.23 20.02 10.94
CA LEU A 138 3.45 18.94 9.98
C LEU A 138 4.67 19.19 9.08
N GLU A 139 4.87 20.42 8.62
CA GLU A 139 6.02 20.81 7.81
C GLU A 139 7.36 20.56 8.52
N VAL A 140 7.42 20.83 9.83
CA VAL A 140 8.62 20.57 10.64
C VAL A 140 8.87 19.07 10.75
N ILE A 141 7.81 18.27 10.93
CA ILE A 141 7.93 16.81 11.00
C ILE A 141 8.48 16.27 9.68
N THR A 142 7.86 16.63 8.55
CA THR A 142 8.25 16.11 7.23
C THR A 142 9.62 16.61 6.78
N ARG A 143 9.99 17.86 7.08
CA ARG A 143 11.30 18.44 6.72
C ARG A 143 12.47 17.80 7.48
N ASN A 144 12.20 17.01 8.52
CA ASN A 144 13.23 16.25 9.24
C ASN A 144 13.39 14.80 8.72
N ALA A 145 12.61 14.39 7.72
CA ALA A 145 12.64 13.04 7.18
C ALA A 145 13.80 12.86 6.19
N ASP A 146 14.59 11.81 6.37
CA ASP A 146 15.47 11.28 5.32
C ASP A 146 14.66 10.52 4.26
N ILE A 147 13.57 9.89 4.71
CA ILE A 147 12.61 9.14 3.88
C ILE A 147 11.20 9.63 4.21
N LEU A 148 10.52 10.23 3.25
CA LEU A 148 9.14 10.71 3.40
C LEU A 148 8.20 9.82 2.56
N VAL A 149 7.29 9.11 3.21
CA VAL A 149 6.23 8.35 2.53
C VAL A 149 4.91 9.10 2.69
N ALA A 150 4.36 9.60 1.58
CA ALA A 150 3.07 10.29 1.53
C ALA A 150 1.95 9.31 1.14
N ALA A 151 0.98 9.12 2.03
CA ALA A 151 -0.18 8.24 1.86
C ALA A 151 -1.42 8.87 2.51
N VAL A 152 -1.75 10.11 2.10
CA VAL A 152 -2.82 10.94 2.66
C VAL A 152 -4.07 10.99 1.80
N GLY A 153 -3.99 10.67 0.50
CA GLY A 153 -5.12 10.79 -0.42
C GLY A 153 -5.59 12.23 -0.59
N LYS A 154 -4.64 13.17 -0.64
CA LYS A 154 -4.88 14.59 -0.81
C LYS A 154 -3.94 15.12 -1.89
N PRO A 155 -4.47 15.53 -3.06
CA PRO A 155 -3.65 15.89 -4.19
C PRO A 155 -2.72 17.05 -3.87
N ASN A 156 -1.44 16.93 -4.23
CA ASN A 156 -0.45 18.02 -4.15
C ASN A 156 -0.29 18.66 -2.76
N MET A 157 -0.56 17.90 -1.68
CA MET A 157 -0.44 18.38 -0.30
C MET A 157 1.01 18.59 0.12
N ILE A 158 1.94 17.76 -0.35
CA ILE A 158 3.37 17.85 0.01
C ILE A 158 4.08 18.78 -0.96
N THR A 159 4.59 19.90 -0.43
CA THR A 159 5.33 20.92 -1.18
C THR A 159 6.84 20.75 -1.02
N ALA A 160 7.63 21.48 -1.82
CA ALA A 160 9.09 21.49 -1.74
C ALA A 160 9.60 21.89 -0.33
N GLU A 161 8.95 22.86 0.32
CA GLU A 161 9.32 23.33 1.65
C GLU A 161 9.09 22.27 2.72
N MET A 162 8.23 21.28 2.47
CA MET A 162 7.97 20.19 3.41
C MET A 162 9.04 19.09 3.37
N VAL A 163 9.98 19.16 2.42
CA VAL A 163 10.93 18.08 2.12
C VAL A 163 12.34 18.49 2.53
N LYS A 164 13.06 17.57 3.17
CA LYS A 164 14.48 17.74 3.47
C LYS A 164 15.29 17.66 2.16
N PRO A 165 16.22 18.59 1.90
CA PRO A 165 17.12 18.48 0.75
C PRO A 165 17.85 17.13 0.71
N GLY A 166 17.79 16.45 -0.44
CA GLY A 166 18.36 15.12 -0.64
C GLY A 166 17.55 13.94 -0.08
N ALA A 167 16.35 14.17 0.46
CA ALA A 167 15.51 13.08 0.97
C ALA A 167 14.99 12.16 -0.16
N THR A 168 14.64 10.94 0.23
CA THR A 168 13.85 10.03 -0.60
C THR A 168 12.37 10.28 -0.34
N VAL A 169 11.62 10.64 -1.38
CA VAL A 169 10.18 10.92 -1.32
C VAL A 169 9.41 9.83 -2.07
N ILE A 170 8.54 9.12 -1.34
CA ILE A 170 7.66 8.10 -1.89
C ILE A 170 6.22 8.63 -1.87
N ASP A 171 5.66 8.84 -3.05
CA ASP A 171 4.28 9.24 -3.26
C ASP A 171 3.41 8.00 -3.53
N VAL A 172 2.63 7.61 -2.53
CA VAL A 172 1.68 6.50 -2.62
C VAL A 172 0.30 6.99 -3.08
N GLY A 173 0.06 8.31 -3.05
CA GLY A 173 -1.21 8.91 -3.40
C GLY A 173 -1.61 8.62 -4.84
N ILE A 174 -2.89 8.31 -5.05
CA ILE A 174 -3.49 8.26 -6.39
C ILE A 174 -4.79 9.04 -6.32
N ASN A 175 -4.75 10.25 -6.86
CA ASN A 175 -5.87 11.18 -6.89
C ASN A 175 -6.26 11.44 -8.34
N ARG A 176 -7.56 11.37 -8.64
CA ARG A 176 -8.09 11.76 -9.95
C ARG A 176 -8.52 13.22 -9.91
N VAL A 177 -7.95 14.04 -10.77
CA VAL A 177 -8.31 15.45 -10.92
C VAL A 177 -8.76 15.72 -12.35
N ILE A 178 -9.77 16.57 -12.50
CA ILE A 178 -10.31 16.99 -13.80
C ILE A 178 -9.76 18.38 -14.09
N ASP A 179 -9.16 18.58 -15.26
CA ASP A 179 -8.69 19.90 -15.69
C ASP A 179 -9.83 20.79 -16.19
N GLU A 180 -9.54 22.06 -16.46
CA GLU A 180 -10.52 23.03 -16.97
C GLU A 180 -11.13 22.63 -18.33
N ALA A 181 -10.43 21.78 -19.09
CA ALA A 181 -10.88 21.24 -20.36
C ALA A 181 -11.69 19.93 -20.21
N GLY A 182 -11.91 19.46 -18.99
CA GLY A 182 -12.67 18.23 -18.69
C GLY A 182 -11.85 16.94 -18.77
N ASN A 183 -10.53 17.00 -18.98
CA ASN A 183 -9.69 15.81 -19.03
C ASN A 183 -9.35 15.33 -17.62
N SER A 184 -9.47 14.02 -17.42
CA SER A 184 -9.08 13.36 -16.18
C SER A 184 -7.60 13.03 -16.19
N ARG A 185 -6.84 13.53 -15.20
CA ARG A 185 -5.45 13.14 -14.95
C ARG A 185 -5.28 12.52 -13.56
N LEU A 186 -4.30 11.64 -13.42
CA LEU A 186 -3.88 11.10 -12.12
C LEU A 186 -2.73 11.93 -11.58
N VAL A 187 -2.83 12.30 -10.32
CA VAL A 187 -1.79 13.03 -9.56
C VAL A 187 -1.62 12.38 -8.20
N GLY A 188 -0.42 12.52 -7.64
CA GLY A 188 -0.12 11.99 -6.32
C GLY A 188 -0.46 12.95 -5.19
N ASP A 189 -0.01 12.63 -3.99
CA ASP A 189 -0.12 13.49 -2.81
C ASP A 189 0.99 14.57 -2.77
N VAL A 190 2.00 14.46 -3.65
CA VAL A 190 3.19 15.30 -3.70
C VAL A 190 3.17 16.21 -4.94
N GLN A 191 3.59 17.47 -4.76
CA GLN A 191 3.87 18.38 -5.88
C GLN A 191 5.15 17.95 -6.58
N PHE A 192 5.01 17.00 -7.51
CA PHE A 192 6.15 16.30 -8.12
C PHE A 192 7.23 17.26 -8.66
N ASP A 193 6.84 18.25 -9.48
CA ASP A 193 7.81 19.12 -10.14
C ASP A 193 8.65 19.93 -9.16
N SER A 194 8.03 20.58 -8.16
CA SER A 194 8.76 21.38 -7.18
C SER A 194 9.54 20.54 -6.18
N VAL A 195 9.03 19.35 -5.81
CA VAL A 195 9.73 18.45 -4.88
C VAL A 195 10.89 17.74 -5.55
N ALA A 196 10.80 17.44 -6.86
CA ALA A 196 11.89 16.82 -7.62
C ALA A 196 13.16 17.69 -7.67
N GLU A 197 13.03 19.02 -7.55
CA GLU A 197 14.18 19.93 -7.47
C GLU A 197 14.95 19.83 -6.13
N VAL A 198 14.32 19.30 -5.09
CA VAL A 198 14.85 19.26 -3.71
C VAL A 198 15.18 17.83 -3.25
N ALA A 199 14.36 16.86 -3.65
CA ALA A 199 14.51 15.46 -3.28
C ALA A 199 15.72 14.82 -3.98
N GLY A 200 16.41 13.91 -3.28
CA GLY A 200 17.44 13.07 -3.90
C GLY A 200 16.84 11.95 -4.74
N TYR A 201 15.66 11.46 -4.33
CA TYR A 201 14.85 10.48 -5.05
C TYR A 201 13.37 10.82 -4.88
N ILE A 202 12.57 10.64 -5.93
CA ILE A 202 11.12 10.83 -5.89
C ILE A 202 10.41 9.82 -6.80
N THR A 203 9.31 9.23 -6.33
CA THR A 203 8.48 8.37 -7.19
C THR A 203 7.48 9.18 -8.01
N PRO A 204 7.35 8.94 -9.33
CA PRO A 204 6.34 9.61 -10.14
C PRO A 204 4.93 9.05 -9.89
N VAL A 205 3.91 9.89 -10.12
CA VAL A 205 2.51 9.47 -10.18
C VAL A 205 1.88 9.98 -11.48
N PRO A 206 1.43 9.08 -12.38
CA PRO A 206 1.48 7.61 -12.31
C PRO A 206 2.90 7.05 -12.59
N GLY A 207 3.08 5.75 -12.36
CA GLY A 207 4.29 5.01 -12.77
C GLY A 207 5.26 4.65 -11.65
N GLY A 208 5.07 5.15 -10.44
CA GLY A 208 5.87 4.79 -9.25
C GLY A 208 5.30 3.60 -8.48
N VAL A 209 4.58 3.87 -7.38
CA VAL A 209 4.13 2.83 -6.45
C VAL A 209 3.04 1.92 -7.03
N GLY A 210 2.12 2.44 -7.83
CA GLY A 210 0.96 1.70 -8.34
C GLY A 210 1.29 0.38 -9.07
N PRO A 211 2.21 0.36 -10.06
CA PRO A 211 2.65 -0.89 -10.69
C PRO A 211 3.24 -1.91 -9.71
N MET A 212 3.92 -1.45 -8.67
CA MET A 212 4.53 -2.31 -7.66
C MET A 212 3.49 -3.01 -6.79
N THR A 213 2.36 -2.35 -6.48
CA THR A 213 1.24 -2.98 -5.77
C THR A 213 0.76 -4.24 -6.51
N VAL A 214 0.63 -4.18 -7.82
CA VAL A 214 0.22 -5.34 -8.64
C VAL A 214 1.31 -6.43 -8.63
N ALA A 215 2.58 -6.04 -8.76
CA ALA A 215 3.67 -7.00 -8.70
C ALA A 215 3.73 -7.73 -7.35
N MET A 216 3.54 -7.01 -6.24
CA MET A 216 3.54 -7.61 -4.90
C MET A 216 2.34 -8.52 -4.65
N LEU A 217 1.17 -8.22 -5.21
CA LEU A 217 0.02 -9.14 -5.17
C LEU A 217 0.37 -10.49 -5.83
N LEU A 218 1.01 -10.46 -6.99
CA LEU A 218 1.43 -11.68 -7.69
C LEU A 218 2.53 -12.39 -6.90
N GLN A 219 3.49 -11.65 -6.33
CA GLN A 219 4.53 -12.21 -5.48
C GLN A 219 3.95 -12.92 -4.25
N ASN A 220 3.04 -12.27 -3.51
CA ASN A 220 2.34 -12.86 -2.36
C ASN A 220 1.60 -14.15 -2.76
N THR A 221 0.98 -14.16 -3.94
CA THR A 221 0.31 -15.36 -4.48
C THR A 221 1.31 -16.50 -4.73
N VAL A 222 2.47 -16.21 -5.33
CA VAL A 222 3.52 -17.20 -5.57
C VAL A 222 4.16 -17.69 -4.27
N GLU A 223 4.42 -16.80 -3.33
CA GLU A 223 4.95 -17.17 -2.00
C GLU A 223 4.00 -18.12 -1.27
N ARG A 224 2.70 -17.80 -1.31
CA ARG A 224 1.66 -18.63 -0.72
C ARG A 224 1.57 -20.01 -1.37
N TRP A 225 1.56 -20.07 -2.69
CA TRP A 225 1.57 -21.33 -3.43
C TRP A 225 2.84 -22.15 -3.12
N SER A 226 4.01 -21.53 -3.14
CA SER A 226 5.30 -22.20 -2.90
C SER A 226 5.34 -22.84 -1.52
N SER A 227 4.80 -22.18 -0.49
CA SER A 227 4.71 -22.73 0.86
C SER A 227 3.88 -24.02 0.99
N LEU A 228 3.04 -24.37 -0.01
CA LEU A 228 2.29 -25.62 -0.02
C LEU A 228 3.07 -26.81 -0.54
N ILE A 229 4.07 -26.55 -1.40
CA ILE A 229 4.75 -27.59 -2.17
C ILE A 229 6.16 -27.92 -1.65
N GLY A 230 6.71 -27.09 -0.75
CA GLY A 230 8.06 -27.24 -0.21
C GLY A 230 9.14 -26.74 -1.16
#